data_AF-A0A0Q9KTG2-F1
#
_entry.id   AF-A0A0Q9KTG2-F1
#
_cell.length_a   1.000
_cell.length_b   1.000
_cell.length_c   1.000
_cell.angle_alpha   90.00
_cell.angle_beta   90.00
_cell.angle_gamma   90.00
#
_symmetry.space_group_name_H-M   'P 1'
#
loop_
_entity.id
_entity.type
_entity.pdbx_description
1 polymer ?
#
loop_
_entity_poly.entity_id
_entity_poly.type
_entity_poly.pdbx_seq_one_letter_code
_entity_poly.pdbx_strand_id
1 'polypeptide(L)'
;MSYNWILGLLLLAQQNEVPFRITNDNMGHSLANVQRESYTINLLDMPIIDDGRLDQLTNELDKNMYRKPINATINAEGTIVKEIAGSRLNRQAFVEQFYEHYYREGPMQFEVPQLSVYPKVDSELLANIRVRPIGYYVTYFNSNNKYRYTNIKLAAQAINNYVVQPNETFSFNRVVGVRTRGKGYMPAKIIVRGEFSEGIGGGICQISSTLYNAVDRAGLKIVERYSHSRSVPYVPPGRDATVNWGGPDFTFKNNYNQPILIRAQALPGRVFVTISSSDVINYKPRHVPSASDNLPEEIQAGTNVGQPVP
;
A
#
# COMPACT_ATOMS: atom_id res chain seq x y z
N MET A 1 -37.24 83.65 9.89
CA MET A 1 -37.51 82.45 10.72
C MET A 1 -37.82 81.28 9.78
N SER A 2 -37.30 80.08 10.11
CA SER A 2 -37.70 78.75 9.59
C SER A 2 -37.08 78.29 8.25
N TYR A 3 -36.07 77.41 8.22
CA TYR A 3 -36.02 75.92 8.31
C TYR A 3 -36.27 75.19 6.96
N ASN A 4 -35.29 74.37 6.53
CA ASN A 4 -35.38 73.03 5.89
C ASN A 4 -34.00 72.66 5.30
N TRP A 5 -33.12 71.88 5.95
CA TRP A 5 -33.12 70.42 6.21
C TRP A 5 -33.11 69.51 4.96
N ILE A 6 -31.92 68.93 4.71
CA ILE A 6 -31.60 67.52 4.41
C ILE A 6 -32.40 66.80 3.29
N LEU A 7 -31.75 66.64 2.13
CA LEU A 7 -31.72 65.36 1.40
C LEU A 7 -30.22 65.02 1.25
N GLY A 8 -29.68 63.94 1.77
CA GLY A 8 -30.17 62.57 1.63
C GLY A 8 -29.33 61.82 0.60
N LEU A 9 -27.99 61.86 0.73
CA LEU A 9 -27.06 61.05 -0.07
C LEU A 9 -26.39 60.04 0.84
N LEU A 10 -27.19 59.09 1.33
CA LEU A 10 -26.72 57.80 1.84
C LEU A 10 -26.43 56.92 0.61
N LEU A 11 -25.33 57.23 -0.08
CA LEU A 11 -24.69 56.28 -0.98
C LEU A 11 -23.96 55.29 -0.06
N LEU A 12 -24.71 54.27 0.36
CA LEU A 12 -24.15 53.04 0.90
C LEU A 12 -23.08 52.58 -0.09
N ALA A 13 -21.82 52.76 0.27
CA ALA A 13 -20.74 51.97 -0.28
C ALA A 13 -21.01 50.52 0.15
N GLN A 14 -21.87 49.81 -0.60
CA GLN A 14 -21.74 48.37 -0.70
C GLN A 14 -20.38 48.15 -1.34
N GLN A 15 -19.35 48.04 -0.50
CA GLN A 15 -18.13 47.34 -0.88
C GLN A 15 -18.63 45.96 -1.30
N ASN A 16 -18.71 45.73 -2.62
CA ASN A 16 -18.88 44.40 -3.15
C ASN A 16 -17.67 43.62 -2.63
N GLU A 17 -17.86 42.85 -1.55
CA GLU A 17 -16.85 41.97 -0.98
C GLU A 17 -16.35 41.09 -2.12
N VAL A 18 -15.13 41.34 -2.59
CA VAL A 18 -14.56 40.52 -3.64
C VAL A 18 -14.36 39.14 -3.02
N PRO A 19 -15.08 38.10 -3.47
CA PRO A 19 -15.04 36.81 -2.82
C PRO A 19 -13.62 36.27 -2.85
N PHE A 20 -13.16 35.74 -1.72
CA PHE A 20 -11.86 35.11 -1.62
C PHE A 20 -11.90 33.79 -2.39
N ARG A 21 -10.97 33.64 -3.33
CA ARG A 21 -10.90 32.48 -4.24
C ARG A 21 -9.55 31.79 -4.09
N ILE A 22 -9.57 30.58 -3.55
CA ILE A 22 -8.42 29.68 -3.54
C ILE A 22 -8.44 28.88 -4.85
N THR A 23 -7.39 28.97 -5.66
CA THR A 23 -7.34 28.32 -6.98
C THR A 23 -6.37 27.13 -7.01
N ASN A 24 -6.77 26.03 -7.66
CA ASN A 24 -6.05 24.76 -7.75
C ASN A 24 -4.82 24.81 -8.65
N ASP A 25 -4.88 25.66 -9.67
CA ASP A 25 -3.95 25.67 -10.77
C ASP A 25 -3.97 27.02 -11.49
N ASN A 26 -2.96 27.23 -12.30
CA ASN A 26 -2.80 28.38 -13.21
C ASN A 26 -3.92 28.45 -14.27
N MET A 27 -4.91 27.53 -14.23
CA MET A 27 -6.10 27.48 -15.09
C MET A 27 -7.35 28.04 -14.38
N GLY A 28 -7.25 28.45 -13.12
CA GLY A 28 -8.30 29.20 -12.41
C GLY A 28 -9.43 28.36 -11.83
N HIS A 29 -9.27 27.03 -11.69
CA HIS A 29 -10.27 26.19 -11.03
C HIS A 29 -10.30 26.48 -9.52
N SER A 30 -11.44 26.97 -9.01
CA SER A 30 -11.61 27.24 -7.57
C SER A 30 -11.62 25.93 -6.77
N LEU A 31 -10.66 25.78 -5.85
CA LEU A 31 -10.61 24.70 -4.85
C LEU A 31 -11.52 24.97 -3.67
N ALA A 32 -11.64 26.24 -3.30
CA ALA A 32 -12.50 26.69 -2.24
C ALA A 32 -12.88 28.16 -2.48
N ASN A 33 -14.17 28.44 -2.35
CA ASN A 33 -14.65 29.80 -2.17
C ASN A 33 -14.66 30.06 -0.67
N VAL A 34 -13.71 30.85 -0.21
CA VAL A 34 -13.57 31.24 1.19
C VAL A 34 -14.13 32.66 1.31
N GLN A 35 -14.82 32.98 2.39
CA GLN A 35 -15.17 34.37 2.73
C GLN A 35 -14.20 34.83 3.82
N ARG A 36 -13.57 36.00 3.68
CA ARG A 36 -12.54 36.48 4.62
C ARG A 36 -13.09 36.53 6.05
N GLU A 37 -14.33 36.95 6.17
CA GLU A 37 -15.15 37.07 7.38
C GLU A 37 -15.35 35.72 8.06
N SER A 38 -15.40 34.64 7.28
CA SER A 38 -15.49 33.27 7.82
C SER A 38 -14.19 32.81 8.47
N TYR A 39 -13.10 33.58 8.40
CA TYR A 39 -11.82 33.25 9.03
C TYR A 39 -11.33 34.38 9.93
N THR A 40 -12.22 35.31 10.30
CA THR A 40 -11.90 36.47 11.15
C THR A 40 -12.45 36.29 12.56
N ILE A 41 -11.62 36.52 13.56
CA ILE A 41 -12.02 36.81 14.94
C ILE A 41 -11.70 38.27 15.22
N ASN A 42 -12.59 38.99 15.91
CA ASN A 42 -12.29 40.35 16.36
C ASN A 42 -11.69 40.31 17.76
N LEU A 43 -10.43 40.73 17.88
CA LEU A 43 -9.74 40.88 19.16
C LEU A 43 -9.43 42.37 19.37
N LEU A 44 -10.07 43.01 20.36
CA LEU A 44 -9.91 44.44 20.64
C LEU A 44 -10.13 45.33 19.39
N ASP A 45 -11.23 45.07 18.67
CA ASP A 45 -11.60 45.73 17.41
C ASP A 45 -10.59 45.58 16.27
N MET A 46 -9.60 44.69 16.41
CA MET A 46 -8.70 44.29 15.34
C MET A 46 -9.12 42.94 14.75
N PRO A 47 -9.39 42.85 13.44
CA PRO A 47 -9.64 41.59 12.77
C PRO A 47 -8.35 40.77 12.71
N ILE A 48 -8.37 39.60 13.33
CA ILE A 48 -7.29 38.61 13.34
C ILE A 48 -7.78 37.30 12.74
N ILE A 49 -6.86 36.47 12.26
CA ILE A 49 -7.19 35.16 11.69
C ILE A 49 -7.65 34.19 12.78
N ASP A 50 -8.71 33.43 12.51
CA ASP A 50 -9.12 32.25 13.27
C ASP A 50 -8.21 31.07 12.89
N ASP A 51 -7.17 30.82 13.70
CA ASP A 51 -6.23 29.71 13.48
C ASP A 51 -6.94 28.35 13.44
N GLY A 52 -8.01 28.17 14.22
CA GLY A 52 -8.78 26.93 14.23
C GLY A 52 -9.48 26.66 12.90
N ARG A 53 -10.08 27.70 12.30
CA ARG A 53 -10.69 27.59 10.97
C ARG A 53 -9.65 27.47 9.86
N LEU A 54 -8.53 28.18 9.96
CA LEU A 54 -7.42 28.03 9.00
C LEU A 54 -6.84 26.61 9.03
N ASP A 55 -6.69 26.01 10.21
CA ASP A 55 -6.25 24.62 10.35
C ASP A 55 -7.24 23.64 9.73
N GLN A 56 -8.54 23.85 9.91
CA GLN A 56 -9.60 23.04 9.28
C GLN A 56 -9.50 23.11 7.75
N LEU A 57 -9.43 24.32 7.19
CA LEU A 57 -9.25 24.53 5.75
C LEU A 57 -7.98 23.86 5.24
N THR A 58 -6.85 24.04 5.93
CA THR A 58 -5.56 23.43 5.57
C THR A 58 -5.66 21.90 5.57
N ASN A 59 -6.38 21.31 6.52
CA ASN A 59 -6.60 19.86 6.58
C ASN A 59 -7.50 19.36 5.45
N GLU A 60 -8.57 20.08 5.12
CA GLU A 60 -9.46 19.74 4.01
C GLU A 60 -8.73 19.82 2.67
N LEU A 61 -7.95 20.88 2.46
CA LEU A 61 -7.13 21.05 1.25
C LEU A 61 -6.05 19.97 1.15
N ASP A 62 -5.28 19.69 2.21
CA ASP A 62 -4.28 18.61 2.17
C ASP A 62 -4.92 17.27 1.85
N LYS A 63 -6.08 16.95 2.43
CA LYS A 63 -6.82 15.70 2.14
C LYS A 63 -7.31 15.64 0.69
N ASN A 64 -7.85 16.73 0.16
CA ASN A 64 -8.39 16.79 -1.20
C ASN A 64 -7.29 16.81 -2.27
N MET A 65 -6.15 17.42 -1.96
CA MET A 65 -4.99 17.51 -2.85
C MET A 65 -4.07 16.30 -2.73
N TYR A 66 -4.14 15.54 -1.64
CA TYR A 66 -3.28 14.37 -1.46
C TYR A 66 -3.50 13.36 -2.59
N ARG A 67 -2.43 13.09 -3.31
CA ARG A 67 -2.32 11.98 -4.26
C ARG A 67 -1.20 11.08 -3.77
N LYS A 68 -1.55 9.85 -3.43
CA LYS A 68 -0.57 8.85 -3.02
C LYS A 68 0.37 8.55 -4.19
N PRO A 69 1.71 8.56 -4.00
CA PRO A 69 2.62 8.14 -5.04
C PRO A 69 2.43 6.68 -5.41
N ILE A 70 2.69 6.36 -6.67
CA ILE A 70 2.64 5.00 -7.20
C ILE A 70 4.08 4.54 -7.45
N ASN A 71 4.48 3.47 -6.77
CA ASN A 71 5.79 2.87 -6.95
C ASN A 71 5.98 2.35 -8.38
N ALA A 72 7.24 2.33 -8.84
CA ALA A 72 7.61 1.59 -10.03
C ALA A 72 7.30 0.10 -9.85
N THR A 73 7.02 -0.59 -10.96
CA THR A 73 6.76 -2.03 -10.96
C THR A 73 7.38 -2.69 -12.18
N ILE A 74 7.51 -4.02 -12.15
CA ILE A 74 7.86 -4.82 -13.33
C ILE A 74 6.60 -5.52 -13.83
N ASN A 75 6.25 -5.32 -15.09
CA ASN A 75 5.07 -5.93 -15.72
C ASN A 75 5.30 -7.43 -16.03
N ALA A 76 4.39 -8.04 -16.79
CA ALA A 76 4.46 -9.47 -17.14
C ALA A 76 5.57 -9.78 -18.14
N GLU A 77 5.90 -8.80 -19.00
CA GLU A 77 6.94 -8.88 -20.03
C GLU A 77 8.35 -8.65 -19.47
N GLY A 78 8.48 -8.25 -18.20
CA GLY A 78 9.75 -7.96 -17.55
C GLY A 78 10.21 -6.49 -17.70
N THR A 79 9.38 -5.63 -18.27
CA THR A 79 9.64 -4.20 -18.44
C THR A 79 9.32 -3.44 -17.16
N ILE A 80 10.19 -2.48 -16.81
CA ILE A 80 9.94 -1.56 -15.69
C ILE A 80 8.92 -0.51 -16.13
N VAL A 81 7.79 -0.48 -15.43
CA VAL A 81 6.81 0.59 -15.49
C VAL A 81 7.25 1.66 -14.49
N LYS A 82 7.50 2.86 -14.99
CA LYS A 82 7.95 3.99 -14.17
C LYS A 82 6.93 4.35 -13.10
N GLU A 83 7.50 4.79 -11.99
CA GLU A 83 6.81 5.36 -10.85
C GLU A 83 6.08 6.66 -11.22
N ILE A 84 5.01 6.97 -10.48
CA ILE A 84 4.26 8.23 -10.60
C ILE A 84 4.37 8.96 -9.27
N ALA A 85 4.94 10.17 -9.32
CA ALA A 85 5.03 11.03 -8.15
C ALA A 85 3.63 11.38 -7.65
N GLY A 86 3.47 11.33 -6.33
CA GLY A 86 2.30 11.84 -5.64
C GLY A 86 2.40 13.33 -5.42
N SER A 87 1.38 13.88 -4.78
CA SER A 87 1.33 15.29 -4.41
C SER A 87 0.61 15.48 -3.09
N ARG A 88 0.88 16.61 -2.43
CA ARG A 88 0.18 17.05 -1.23
C ARG A 88 0.28 18.56 -1.06
N LEU A 89 -0.51 19.13 -0.15
CA LEU A 89 -0.43 20.55 0.16
C LEU A 89 0.93 20.90 0.78
N ASN A 90 1.56 21.96 0.30
CA ASN A 90 2.63 22.62 1.04
C ASN A 90 2.01 23.45 2.17
N ARG A 91 1.77 22.80 3.32
CA ARG A 91 1.04 23.44 4.43
C ARG A 91 1.70 24.73 4.89
N GLN A 92 3.03 24.73 5.02
CA GLN A 92 3.78 25.91 5.46
C GLN A 92 3.59 27.06 4.49
N ALA A 93 3.90 26.85 3.20
CA ALA A 93 3.76 27.90 2.20
C ALA A 93 2.30 28.35 2.03
N PHE A 94 1.32 27.44 2.22
CA PHE A 94 -0.10 27.78 2.15
C PHE A 94 -0.49 28.73 3.28
N VAL A 95 -0.10 28.42 4.52
CA VAL A 95 -0.37 29.27 5.68
C VAL A 95 0.31 30.63 5.50
N GLU A 96 1.59 30.68 5.11
CA GLU A 96 2.31 31.93 4.85
C GLU A 96 1.59 32.80 3.79
N GLN A 97 1.17 32.20 2.68
CA GLN A 97 0.42 32.91 1.64
C GLN A 97 -0.96 33.36 2.12
N PHE A 98 -1.67 32.53 2.89
CA PHE A 98 -2.96 32.89 3.47
C PHE A 98 -2.84 34.13 4.36
N TYR A 99 -1.85 34.15 5.26
CA TYR A 99 -1.56 35.28 6.13
C TYR A 99 -1.20 36.54 5.32
N GLU A 100 -0.34 36.44 4.32
CA GLU A 100 0.04 37.58 3.46
C GLU A 100 -1.17 38.21 2.78
N HIS A 101 -2.04 37.39 2.18
CA HIS A 101 -3.19 37.88 1.43
C HIS A 101 -4.36 38.30 2.34
N TYR A 102 -4.43 37.79 3.57
CA TYR A 102 -5.41 38.19 4.57
C TYR A 102 -5.29 39.65 4.96
N TYR A 103 -4.06 40.09 5.26
CA TYR A 103 -3.79 41.47 5.67
C TYR A 103 -3.56 42.44 4.51
N ARG A 104 -3.53 41.96 3.26
CA ARG A 104 -3.41 42.81 2.06
C ARG A 104 -4.79 43.31 1.62
N GLU A 105 -4.86 44.58 1.23
CA GLU A 105 -6.04 45.12 0.56
C GLU A 105 -6.24 44.49 -0.82
N GLY A 106 -7.47 44.07 -1.13
CA GLY A 106 -7.83 43.45 -2.41
C GLY A 106 -8.32 41.99 -2.30
N PRO A 107 -8.58 41.35 -3.47
CA PRO A 107 -8.99 39.96 -3.53
C PRO A 107 -7.88 39.04 -3.04
N MET A 108 -8.22 38.12 -2.15
CA MET A 108 -7.33 37.03 -1.78
C MET A 108 -7.45 35.91 -2.83
N GLN A 109 -6.54 35.96 -3.80
CA GLN A 109 -6.41 34.97 -4.87
C GLN A 109 -4.93 34.58 -5.00
N PHE A 110 -4.64 33.31 -4.72
CA PHE A 110 -3.30 32.74 -4.90
C PHE A 110 -3.37 31.26 -5.29
N GLU A 111 -2.31 30.79 -5.93
CA GLU A 111 -2.14 29.39 -6.32
C GLU A 111 -1.82 28.55 -5.08
N VAL A 112 -2.56 27.46 -4.86
CA VAL A 112 -2.31 26.62 -3.69
C VAL A 112 -0.96 25.90 -3.84
N PRO A 113 0.01 26.17 -2.94
CA PRO A 113 1.34 25.61 -3.09
C PRO A 113 1.32 24.11 -2.81
N GLN A 114 2.01 23.35 -3.66
CA GLN A 114 2.02 21.89 -3.62
C GLN A 114 3.43 21.35 -3.40
N LEU A 115 3.56 20.23 -2.68
CA LEU A 115 4.78 19.45 -2.58
C LEU A 115 4.63 18.13 -3.33
N SER A 116 5.67 17.76 -4.08
CA SER A 116 5.79 16.41 -4.66
C SER A 116 6.09 15.40 -3.57
N VAL A 117 5.38 14.27 -3.61
CA VAL A 117 5.63 13.12 -2.73
C VAL A 117 6.22 12.01 -3.58
N TYR A 118 7.49 11.69 -3.37
CA TYR A 118 8.15 10.66 -4.16
C TYR A 118 7.79 9.25 -3.66
N PRO A 119 7.68 8.27 -4.58
CA PRO A 119 7.42 6.89 -4.25
C PRO A 119 8.60 6.28 -3.49
N LYS A 120 8.33 5.25 -2.69
CA LYS A 120 9.38 4.53 -1.95
C LYS A 120 10.24 3.64 -2.85
N VAL A 121 9.72 3.32 -4.03
CA VAL A 121 10.38 2.48 -5.03
C VAL A 121 10.23 3.17 -6.38
N ASP A 122 11.36 3.59 -6.93
CA ASP A 122 11.46 4.14 -8.27
C ASP A 122 12.05 3.11 -9.25
N SER A 123 12.06 3.49 -10.52
CA SER A 123 12.52 2.67 -11.63
C SER A 123 14.03 2.41 -11.58
N GLU A 124 14.82 3.35 -11.06
CA GLU A 124 16.26 3.17 -10.87
C GLU A 124 16.55 2.10 -9.80
N LEU A 125 15.88 2.18 -8.65
CA LEU A 125 15.97 1.18 -7.60
C LEU A 125 15.61 -0.21 -8.15
N LEU A 126 14.49 -0.34 -8.88
CA LEU A 126 14.11 -1.62 -9.49
C LEU A 126 15.12 -2.12 -10.52
N ALA A 127 15.70 -1.24 -11.33
CA ALA A 127 16.74 -1.60 -12.28
C ALA A 127 17.97 -2.19 -11.57
N ASN A 128 18.32 -1.65 -10.40
CA ASN A 128 19.44 -2.12 -9.58
C ASN A 128 19.14 -3.46 -8.89
N ILE A 129 17.97 -3.61 -8.25
CA ILE A 129 17.70 -4.79 -7.40
C ILE A 129 17.11 -6.01 -8.12
N ARG A 130 16.79 -5.88 -9.41
CA ARG A 130 16.29 -7.02 -10.22
C ARG A 130 17.40 -7.90 -10.78
N VAL A 131 18.66 -7.47 -10.67
CA VAL A 131 19.79 -8.05 -11.43
C VAL A 131 20.21 -9.42 -10.91
N ARG A 132 20.34 -9.59 -9.58
CA ARG A 132 20.91 -10.80 -9.00
C ARG A 132 19.85 -11.63 -8.26
N PRO A 133 19.47 -12.82 -8.74
CA PRO A 133 18.63 -13.73 -7.98
C PRO A 133 19.43 -14.31 -6.80
N ILE A 134 18.91 -14.17 -5.58
CA ILE A 134 19.56 -14.62 -4.35
C ILE A 134 18.80 -15.77 -3.67
N GLY A 135 17.54 -15.99 -4.03
CA GLY A 135 16.75 -17.13 -3.59
C GLY A 135 15.57 -17.37 -4.52
N TYR A 136 15.13 -18.61 -4.64
CA TYR A 136 13.94 -18.96 -5.41
C TYR A 136 13.33 -20.24 -4.87
N TYR A 137 12.04 -20.42 -5.09
CA TYR A 137 11.35 -21.65 -4.76
C TYR A 137 10.12 -21.87 -5.63
N VAL A 138 9.81 -23.14 -5.87
CA VAL A 138 8.69 -23.58 -6.69
C VAL A 138 7.86 -24.58 -5.90
N THR A 139 6.54 -24.46 -5.99
CA THR A 139 5.61 -25.46 -5.47
C THR A 139 4.54 -25.75 -6.51
N TYR A 140 3.97 -26.95 -6.46
CA TYR A 140 3.03 -27.44 -7.45
C TYR A 140 1.63 -27.59 -6.87
N PHE A 141 0.62 -27.51 -7.73
CA PHE A 141 -0.77 -27.68 -7.33
C PHE A 141 -1.69 -28.08 -8.48
N ASN A 142 -2.85 -28.66 -8.16
CA ASN A 142 -3.87 -28.97 -9.16
C ASN A 142 -4.58 -27.68 -9.64
N SER A 143 -4.30 -27.26 -10.88
CA SER A 143 -4.95 -26.07 -11.49
C SER A 143 -6.38 -26.29 -11.95
N ASN A 144 -6.88 -27.53 -11.99
CA ASN A 144 -8.28 -27.81 -12.32
C ASN A 144 -9.23 -27.34 -11.21
N ASN A 145 -8.72 -27.20 -9.98
CA ASN A 145 -9.43 -26.55 -8.89
C ASN A 145 -9.39 -25.02 -9.08
N LYS A 146 -10.34 -24.50 -9.88
CA LYS A 146 -10.39 -23.09 -10.28
C LYS A 146 -10.45 -22.13 -9.09
N TYR A 147 -11.20 -22.45 -8.04
CA TYR A 147 -11.32 -21.58 -6.86
C TYR A 147 -10.01 -21.47 -6.09
N ARG A 148 -9.36 -22.61 -5.85
CA ARG A 148 -8.05 -22.64 -5.21
C ARG A 148 -6.98 -21.94 -6.06
N TYR A 149 -7.02 -22.13 -7.39
CA TYR A 149 -6.13 -21.43 -8.31
C TYR A 149 -6.33 -19.90 -8.25
N THR A 150 -7.57 -19.42 -8.26
CA THR A 150 -7.88 -17.99 -8.11
C THR A 150 -7.29 -17.42 -6.81
N ASN A 151 -7.46 -18.10 -5.69
CA ASN A 151 -6.90 -17.67 -4.40
C ASN A 151 -5.37 -17.58 -4.42
N ILE A 152 -4.72 -18.61 -4.97
CA ILE A 152 -3.27 -18.67 -5.16
C ILE A 152 -2.78 -17.52 -6.03
N LYS A 153 -3.47 -17.25 -7.15
CA LYS A 153 -3.13 -16.17 -8.06
C LYS A 153 -3.25 -14.80 -7.40
N LEU A 154 -4.33 -14.54 -6.67
CA LEU A 154 -4.53 -13.27 -5.95
C LEU A 154 -3.45 -13.04 -4.88
N ALA A 155 -3.14 -14.08 -4.10
CA ALA A 155 -2.09 -13.98 -3.07
C ALA A 155 -0.69 -13.81 -3.68
N ALA A 156 -0.38 -14.49 -4.79
CA ALA A 156 0.88 -14.29 -5.52
C ALA A 156 0.98 -12.87 -6.09
N GLN A 157 -0.10 -12.34 -6.68
CA GLN A 157 -0.16 -10.96 -7.18
C GLN A 157 0.07 -9.93 -6.08
N ALA A 158 -0.48 -10.16 -4.88
CA ALA A 158 -0.33 -9.23 -3.76
C ALA A 158 1.12 -9.08 -3.27
N ILE A 159 1.93 -10.14 -3.33
CA ILE A 159 3.34 -10.10 -2.90
C ILE A 159 4.32 -9.83 -4.06
N ASN A 160 3.84 -9.84 -5.31
CA ASN A 160 4.66 -9.59 -6.49
C ASN A 160 5.04 -8.10 -6.57
N ASN A 161 6.25 -7.80 -7.06
CA ASN A 161 6.83 -6.44 -7.07
C ASN A 161 7.07 -5.83 -5.67
N TYR A 162 7.02 -6.62 -4.60
CA TYR A 162 7.22 -6.08 -3.27
C TYR A 162 8.72 -5.87 -3.01
N VAL A 163 9.10 -4.66 -2.59
CA VAL A 163 10.48 -4.35 -2.20
C VAL A 163 10.55 -4.28 -0.68
N VAL A 164 11.55 -4.94 -0.09
CA VAL A 164 11.83 -4.89 1.35
C VAL A 164 13.16 -4.17 1.55
N GLN A 165 13.12 -2.99 2.15
CA GLN A 165 14.30 -2.16 2.40
C GLN A 165 15.23 -2.78 3.45
N PRO A 166 16.52 -2.41 3.49
CA PRO A 166 17.41 -2.79 4.58
C PRO A 166 16.77 -2.48 5.95
N ASN A 167 16.86 -3.44 6.86
CA ASN A 167 16.25 -3.44 8.19
C ASN A 167 14.72 -3.42 8.25
N GLU A 168 14.01 -3.44 7.12
CA GLU A 168 12.56 -3.56 7.09
C GLU A 168 12.11 -5.01 7.35
N THR A 169 11.00 -5.16 8.07
CA THR A 169 10.33 -6.44 8.28
C THR A 169 9.13 -6.57 7.35
N PHE A 170 9.16 -7.56 6.48
CA PHE A 170 8.01 -7.99 5.68
C PHE A 170 7.03 -8.80 6.54
N SER A 171 5.73 -8.58 6.35
CA SER A 171 4.65 -9.38 6.94
C SER A 171 3.71 -9.84 5.83
N PHE A 172 3.55 -11.16 5.70
CA PHE A 172 2.71 -11.74 4.66
C PHE A 172 1.25 -11.31 4.82
N ASN A 173 0.72 -11.37 6.05
CA ASN A 173 -0.64 -10.93 6.32
C ASN A 173 -0.83 -9.44 6.05
N ARG A 174 0.10 -8.56 6.43
CA ARG A 174 -0.02 -7.12 6.15
C ARG A 174 -0.07 -6.82 4.65
N VAL A 175 0.70 -7.56 3.85
CA VAL A 175 0.78 -7.35 2.39
C VAL A 175 -0.41 -7.98 1.66
N VAL A 176 -0.80 -9.20 2.01
CA VAL A 176 -1.93 -9.90 1.35
C VAL A 176 -3.30 -9.41 1.86
N GLY A 177 -3.38 -9.02 3.13
CA GLY A 177 -4.58 -8.50 3.79
C GLY A 177 -5.62 -9.57 4.16
N VAL A 178 -6.77 -9.10 4.66
CA VAL A 178 -7.96 -9.93 4.91
C VAL A 178 -8.39 -10.60 3.61
N ARG A 179 -8.76 -11.89 3.66
CA ARG A 179 -9.24 -12.64 2.50
C ARG A 179 -10.76 -12.73 2.52
N THR A 180 -11.38 -11.97 1.63
CA THR A 180 -12.83 -11.80 1.57
C THR A 180 -13.33 -12.02 0.14
N ARG A 181 -14.61 -12.38 -0.01
CA ARG A 181 -15.26 -12.48 -1.32
C ARG A 181 -15.19 -11.17 -2.11
N GLY A 182 -15.32 -10.02 -1.43
CA GLY A 182 -15.22 -8.70 -2.07
C GLY A 182 -13.84 -8.39 -2.66
N LYS A 183 -12.79 -9.09 -2.22
CA LYS A 183 -11.44 -9.04 -2.82
C LYS A 183 -11.21 -10.14 -3.86
N GLY A 184 -12.24 -10.89 -4.24
CA GLY A 184 -12.18 -11.97 -5.22
C GLY A 184 -11.75 -13.33 -4.68
N TYR A 185 -11.51 -13.47 -3.38
CA TYR A 185 -11.18 -14.78 -2.79
C TYR A 185 -12.40 -15.70 -2.79
N MET A 186 -12.16 -16.94 -3.21
CA MET A 186 -13.17 -17.98 -3.39
C MET A 186 -13.10 -19.02 -2.25
N PRO A 187 -14.20 -19.71 -1.95
CA PRO A 187 -14.18 -20.85 -1.05
C PRO A 187 -13.34 -21.98 -1.67
N ALA A 188 -12.41 -22.52 -0.89
CA ALA A 188 -11.59 -23.65 -1.25
C ALA A 188 -11.18 -24.40 0.03
N LYS A 189 -10.53 -25.55 -0.12
CA LYS A 189 -10.10 -26.35 1.04
C LYS A 189 -9.10 -25.59 1.90
N ILE A 190 -9.35 -25.60 3.20
CA ILE A 190 -8.51 -25.06 4.26
C ILE A 190 -8.27 -26.14 5.31
N ILE A 191 -7.24 -25.95 6.15
CA ILE A 191 -6.99 -26.80 7.32
C ILE A 191 -7.37 -26.00 8.56
N VAL A 192 -8.31 -26.51 9.35
CA VAL A 192 -8.74 -25.92 10.62
C VAL A 192 -8.49 -26.94 11.71
N ARG A 193 -7.63 -26.61 12.68
CA ARG A 193 -7.31 -27.51 13.82
C ARG A 193 -6.87 -28.93 13.39
N GLY A 194 -6.24 -29.06 12.23
CA GLY A 194 -5.77 -30.35 11.69
C GLY A 194 -6.80 -31.11 10.83
N GLU A 195 -8.00 -30.56 10.62
CA GLU A 195 -9.03 -31.15 9.76
C GLU A 195 -9.24 -30.33 8.49
N PHE A 196 -9.58 -31.00 7.39
CA PHE A 196 -9.92 -30.35 6.13
C PHE A 196 -11.35 -29.81 6.19
N SER A 197 -11.49 -28.51 6.00
CA SER A 197 -12.78 -27.80 5.89
C SER A 197 -12.81 -26.99 4.60
N GLU A 198 -13.99 -26.52 4.21
CA GLU A 198 -14.11 -25.47 3.21
C GLU A 198 -14.05 -24.10 3.88
N GLY A 199 -13.37 -23.14 3.23
CA GLY A 199 -13.31 -21.76 3.71
C GLY A 199 -12.73 -20.80 2.68
N ILE A 200 -12.92 -19.51 2.90
CA ILE A 200 -12.46 -18.48 1.97
C ILE A 200 -10.92 -18.40 2.00
N GLY A 201 -10.30 -18.46 0.82
CA GLY A 201 -8.84 -18.31 0.70
C GLY A 201 -8.06 -19.62 0.85
N GLY A 202 -8.68 -20.78 0.65
CA GLY A 202 -7.94 -22.05 0.54
C GLY A 202 -6.84 -21.97 -0.53
N GLY A 203 -5.64 -22.46 -0.19
CA GLY A 203 -4.44 -22.40 -1.03
C GLY A 203 -3.42 -21.30 -0.66
N ILE A 204 -3.79 -20.34 0.19
CA ILE A 204 -2.89 -19.21 0.54
C ILE A 204 -1.63 -19.65 1.30
N CYS A 205 -1.76 -20.63 2.19
CA CYS A 205 -0.60 -21.18 2.92
C CYS A 205 0.47 -21.78 2.00
N GLN A 206 0.10 -22.18 0.78
CA GLN A 206 1.08 -22.61 -0.21
C GLN A 206 1.95 -21.43 -0.64
N ILE A 207 1.38 -20.25 -0.85
CA ILE A 207 2.13 -19.04 -1.26
C ILE A 207 3.08 -18.56 -0.16
N SER A 208 2.61 -18.52 1.09
CA SER A 208 3.49 -18.21 2.22
C SER A 208 4.60 -19.24 2.38
N SER A 209 4.31 -20.53 2.14
CA SER A 209 5.33 -21.58 2.17
C SER A 209 6.33 -21.43 1.01
N THR A 210 5.88 -21.15 -0.22
CA THR A 210 6.79 -20.88 -1.36
C THR A 210 7.69 -19.68 -1.06
N LEU A 211 7.11 -18.59 -0.55
CA LEU A 211 7.86 -17.40 -0.16
C LEU A 211 8.86 -17.70 0.95
N TYR A 212 8.44 -18.39 2.02
CA TYR A 212 9.32 -18.78 3.12
C TYR A 212 10.55 -19.53 2.63
N ASN A 213 10.36 -20.52 1.75
CA ASN A 213 11.48 -21.29 1.23
C ASN A 213 12.43 -20.46 0.35
N ALA A 214 11.89 -19.55 -0.48
CA ALA A 214 12.72 -18.65 -1.29
C ALA A 214 13.52 -17.68 -0.41
N VAL A 215 12.88 -17.14 0.64
CA VAL A 215 13.46 -16.22 1.63
C VAL A 215 14.55 -16.90 2.45
N ASP A 216 14.29 -18.13 2.93
CA ASP A 216 15.26 -18.90 3.71
C ASP A 216 16.46 -19.33 2.86
N ARG A 217 16.23 -19.72 1.59
CA ARG A 217 17.30 -19.97 0.61
C ARG A 217 18.17 -18.73 0.38
N ALA A 218 17.55 -17.54 0.37
CA ALA A 218 18.26 -16.26 0.30
C ALA A 218 18.97 -15.87 1.61
N GLY A 219 18.85 -16.66 2.69
CA GLY A 219 19.52 -16.43 3.97
C GLY A 219 18.96 -15.30 4.82
N LEU A 220 17.78 -14.78 4.47
CA LEU A 220 17.12 -13.71 5.22
C LEU A 220 16.77 -14.16 6.64
N LYS A 221 16.63 -13.19 7.55
CA LYS A 221 16.27 -13.44 8.95
C LYS A 221 14.77 -13.69 9.07
N ILE A 222 14.39 -14.94 9.26
CA ILE A 222 13.01 -15.29 9.62
C ILE A 222 12.72 -14.75 11.03
N VAL A 223 11.62 -14.01 11.17
CA VAL A 223 11.21 -13.39 12.43
C VAL A 223 10.06 -14.17 13.05
N GLU A 224 9.07 -14.55 12.23
CA GLU A 224 7.91 -15.30 12.67
C GLU A 224 7.55 -16.35 11.61
N ARG A 225 7.38 -17.60 12.04
CA ARG A 225 6.96 -18.71 11.18
C ARG A 225 6.27 -19.77 12.03
N TYR A 226 5.08 -20.16 11.61
CA TYR A 226 4.34 -21.29 12.18
C TYR A 226 4.25 -22.43 11.16
N SER A 227 4.16 -23.65 11.67
CA SER A 227 3.88 -24.85 10.87
C SER A 227 2.44 -25.29 11.10
N HIS A 228 1.86 -25.99 10.13
CA HIS A 228 0.58 -26.66 10.30
C HIS A 228 0.77 -27.79 11.32
N SER A 229 -0.31 -28.16 12.01
CA SER A 229 -0.32 -29.34 12.88
C SER A 229 -0.20 -30.66 12.12
N ARG A 230 -0.28 -30.63 10.78
CA ARG A 230 -0.20 -31.79 9.89
C ARG A 230 0.69 -31.49 8.69
N SER A 231 1.30 -32.52 8.12
CA SER A 231 2.07 -32.42 6.89
C SER A 231 1.21 -31.89 5.74
N VAL A 232 1.77 -30.97 4.96
CA VAL A 232 1.17 -30.46 3.74
C VAL A 232 1.89 -31.03 2.52
N PRO A 233 1.19 -31.36 1.43
CA PRO A 233 1.78 -32.14 0.34
C PRO A 233 2.65 -31.31 -0.63
N TYR A 234 2.62 -29.98 -0.53
CA TYR A 234 3.28 -29.08 -1.48
C TYR A 234 4.70 -28.65 -1.07
N VAL A 235 5.19 -29.06 0.11
CA VAL A 235 6.56 -28.80 0.60
C VAL A 235 7.06 -29.96 1.47
N PRO A 236 8.38 -30.18 1.59
CA PRO A 236 8.94 -31.19 2.50
C PRO A 236 8.59 -30.93 3.97
N PRO A 237 8.72 -31.95 4.86
CA PRO A 237 8.55 -31.77 6.29
C PRO A 237 9.37 -30.60 6.84
N GLY A 238 8.74 -29.78 7.69
CA GLY A 238 9.38 -28.60 8.29
C GLY A 238 9.58 -27.41 7.35
N ARG A 239 9.07 -27.47 6.11
CA ARG A 239 9.24 -26.42 5.09
C ARG A 239 7.96 -25.62 4.80
N ASP A 240 6.93 -25.77 5.61
CA ASP A 240 5.68 -25.02 5.48
C ASP A 240 5.66 -23.73 6.32
N ALA A 241 4.85 -22.76 5.93
CA ALA A 241 4.61 -21.54 6.68
C ALA A 241 3.11 -21.24 6.69
N THR A 242 2.44 -21.51 7.82
CA THR A 242 1.00 -21.28 7.99
C THR A 242 0.72 -19.81 8.22
N VAL A 243 -0.34 -19.31 7.58
CA VAL A 243 -0.83 -17.94 7.77
C VAL A 243 -2.34 -17.92 7.92
N ASN A 244 -2.84 -17.05 8.80
CA ASN A 244 -4.25 -16.72 8.93
C ASN A 244 -4.41 -15.26 9.31
N TRP A 245 -5.38 -14.56 8.72
CA TRP A 245 -5.64 -13.16 9.06
C TRP A 245 -6.10 -13.03 10.52
N GLY A 246 -5.45 -12.15 11.29
CA GLY A 246 -5.70 -12.00 12.73
C GLY A 246 -5.12 -13.12 13.59
N GLY A 247 -4.31 -14.02 13.02
CA GLY A 247 -3.63 -15.12 13.71
C GLY A 247 -2.20 -15.30 13.19
N PRO A 248 -1.73 -16.55 12.99
CA PRO A 248 -0.37 -16.83 12.52
C PRO A 248 0.03 -16.00 11.29
N ASP A 249 1.25 -15.48 11.30
CA ASP A 249 1.85 -14.80 10.15
C ASP A 249 3.18 -15.44 9.75
N PHE A 250 3.63 -15.11 8.54
CA PHE A 250 4.99 -15.34 8.10
C PHE A 250 5.67 -13.97 7.94
N THR A 251 6.68 -13.72 8.77
CA THR A 251 7.44 -12.47 8.76
C THR A 251 8.94 -12.72 8.68
N PHE A 252 9.64 -11.85 7.95
CA PHE A 252 11.08 -11.89 7.85
C PHE A 252 11.64 -10.47 7.75
N LYS A 253 12.86 -10.29 8.23
CA LYS A 253 13.59 -9.02 8.17
C LYS A 253 14.64 -9.07 7.08
N ASN A 254 14.71 -8.03 6.26
CA ASN A 254 15.86 -7.82 5.39
C ASN A 254 17.05 -7.36 6.23
N ASN A 255 17.93 -8.30 6.57
CA ASN A 255 19.15 -8.04 7.36
C ASN A 255 20.36 -7.71 6.47
N TYR A 256 20.17 -7.41 5.19
CA TYR A 256 21.24 -7.11 4.25
C TYR A 256 21.43 -5.61 4.01
N ASN A 257 22.55 -5.28 3.36
CA ASN A 257 22.94 -3.90 3.00
C ASN A 257 22.18 -3.35 1.79
N GLN A 258 21.38 -4.16 1.11
CA GLN A 258 20.69 -3.81 -0.13
C GLN A 258 19.20 -4.16 -0.03
N PRO A 259 18.31 -3.40 -0.70
CA PRO A 259 16.90 -3.76 -0.80
C PRO A 259 16.74 -5.08 -1.57
N ILE A 260 15.72 -5.85 -1.22
CA ILE A 260 15.38 -7.08 -1.95
C ILE A 260 14.03 -6.93 -2.65
N LEU A 261 13.91 -7.53 -3.83
CA LEU A 261 12.70 -7.58 -4.62
C LEU A 261 12.10 -8.98 -4.57
N ILE A 262 10.81 -9.04 -4.24
CA ILE A 262 9.99 -10.25 -4.29
C ILE A 262 9.25 -10.26 -5.63
N ARG A 263 9.50 -11.30 -6.43
CA ARG A 263 8.74 -11.62 -7.63
C ARG A 263 7.97 -12.92 -7.38
N ALA A 264 6.67 -12.89 -7.62
CA ALA A 264 5.81 -14.04 -7.40
C ALA A 264 4.84 -14.21 -8.56
N GLN A 265 4.73 -15.44 -9.06
CA GLN A 265 3.84 -15.77 -10.16
C GLN A 265 3.16 -17.11 -9.93
N ALA A 266 1.85 -17.14 -10.12
CA ALA A 266 1.08 -18.37 -10.20
C ALA A 266 0.74 -18.65 -11.66
N LEU A 267 1.21 -19.79 -12.16
CA LEU A 267 0.86 -20.35 -13.46
C LEU A 267 0.01 -21.61 -13.25
N PRO A 268 -0.68 -22.12 -14.29
CA PRO A 268 -1.34 -23.41 -14.19
C PRO A 268 -0.35 -24.49 -13.70
N GLY A 269 -0.70 -25.14 -12.59
CA GLY A 269 0.07 -26.24 -12.03
C GLY A 269 1.13 -25.85 -11.00
N ARG A 270 1.53 -24.57 -10.89
CA ARG A 270 2.73 -24.18 -10.13
C ARG A 270 2.82 -22.70 -9.75
N VAL A 271 3.48 -22.46 -8.63
CA VAL A 271 3.79 -21.13 -8.10
C VAL A 271 5.30 -21.00 -8.00
N PHE A 272 5.82 -19.87 -8.48
CA PHE A 272 7.23 -19.51 -8.39
C PHE A 272 7.37 -18.25 -7.56
N VAL A 273 8.31 -18.25 -6.64
CA VAL A 273 8.76 -17.04 -5.93
C VAL A 273 10.27 -16.91 -6.12
N THR A 274 10.71 -15.73 -6.50
CA THR A 274 12.12 -15.35 -6.62
C THR A 274 12.38 -14.13 -5.76
N ILE A 275 13.49 -14.17 -5.02
CA ILE A 275 14.06 -13.05 -4.30
C ILE A 275 15.29 -12.60 -5.07
N SER A 276 15.33 -11.34 -5.48
CA SER A 276 16.49 -10.72 -6.13
C SER A 276 16.98 -9.51 -5.35
N SER A 277 18.22 -9.11 -5.59
CA SER A 277 18.78 -7.85 -5.12
C SER A 277 19.81 -7.32 -6.12
N SER A 278 20.53 -6.27 -5.73
CA SER A 278 21.64 -5.75 -6.52
C SER A 278 22.82 -6.72 -6.52
N ASP A 279 23.73 -6.52 -7.47
CA ASP A 279 24.97 -7.28 -7.62
C ASP A 279 25.96 -7.08 -6.46
N VAL A 280 25.90 -5.92 -5.80
CA VAL A 280 26.71 -5.53 -4.63
C VAL A 280 26.14 -5.99 -3.27
N ILE A 281 25.10 -6.84 -3.27
CA ILE A 281 24.55 -7.40 -2.03
C ILE A 281 25.55 -8.33 -1.32
N ASN A 282 25.68 -8.16 -0.01
CA ASN A 282 26.38 -9.11 0.86
C ASN A 282 25.37 -10.06 1.52
N TYR A 283 25.22 -11.26 0.97
CA TYR A 283 24.26 -12.27 1.44
C TYR A 283 24.93 -13.63 1.69
N LYS A 284 24.29 -14.45 2.52
CA LYS A 284 24.76 -15.81 2.85
C LYS A 284 23.65 -16.82 2.50
N PRO A 285 23.69 -17.47 1.33
CA PRO A 285 22.65 -18.41 0.93
C PRO A 285 22.59 -19.61 1.86
N ARG A 286 21.42 -20.22 1.98
CA ARG A 286 21.22 -21.48 2.70
C ARG A 286 20.78 -22.59 1.75
N HIS A 287 21.15 -23.82 2.09
CA HIS A 287 20.59 -24.98 1.43
C HIS A 287 19.13 -25.18 1.89
N VAL A 288 18.22 -25.30 0.93
CA VAL A 288 16.79 -25.55 1.17
C VAL A 288 16.36 -26.68 0.23
N PRO A 289 15.81 -27.79 0.77
CA PRO A 289 15.36 -28.92 -0.06
C PRO A 289 14.23 -28.47 -0.98
N SER A 290 14.23 -28.97 -2.22
CA SER A 290 13.19 -28.65 -3.21
C SER A 290 11.86 -29.34 -2.86
N ALA A 291 10.75 -28.77 -3.35
CA ALA A 291 9.47 -29.46 -3.34
C ALA A 291 9.47 -30.64 -4.33
N SER A 292 8.58 -31.60 -4.11
CA SER A 292 8.32 -32.66 -5.08
C SER A 292 7.66 -32.07 -6.33
N ASP A 293 8.10 -32.52 -7.51
CA ASP A 293 7.52 -32.12 -8.80
C ASP A 293 6.21 -32.88 -9.11
N ASN A 294 5.85 -33.88 -8.31
CA ASN A 294 4.59 -34.60 -8.43
C ASN A 294 3.41 -33.72 -7.99
N LEU A 295 2.34 -33.69 -8.79
CA LEU A 295 1.14 -32.94 -8.42
C LEU A 295 0.53 -33.53 -7.14
N PRO A 296 0.26 -32.71 -6.11
CA PRO A 296 -0.37 -33.20 -4.90
C PRO A 296 -1.82 -33.62 -5.18
N GLU A 297 -2.24 -34.77 -4.64
CA GLU A 297 -3.63 -35.21 -4.70
C GLU A 297 -4.56 -34.25 -3.95
N GLU A 298 -5.75 -34.02 -4.51
CA GLU A 298 -6.78 -33.16 -3.92
C GLU A 298 -7.64 -33.95 -2.92
N ILE A 299 -7.34 -33.87 -1.63
CA ILE A 299 -8.06 -34.58 -0.55
C ILE A 299 -9.51 -34.07 -0.42
N GLN A 300 -10.54 -34.90 -0.60
CA GLN A 300 -11.94 -34.45 -0.56
C GLN A 300 -12.37 -33.93 0.83
N ALA A 301 -13.22 -32.91 0.89
CA ALA A 301 -13.74 -32.39 2.16
C ALA A 301 -14.54 -33.47 2.90
N GLY A 302 -14.34 -33.60 4.22
CA GLY A 302 -14.98 -34.65 5.02
C GLY A 302 -14.28 -36.01 5.01
N THR A 303 -13.13 -36.16 4.36
CA THR A 303 -12.31 -37.37 4.51
C THR A 303 -11.38 -37.27 5.73
N ASN A 304 -11.66 -38.10 6.75
CA ASN A 304 -10.72 -38.37 7.83
C ASN A 304 -9.53 -39.15 7.27
N VAL A 305 -8.46 -38.46 6.91
CA VAL A 305 -7.19 -39.16 6.64
C VAL A 305 -6.46 -39.36 7.98
N GLY A 306 -7.08 -40.04 8.92
CA GLY A 306 -6.42 -40.42 10.16
C GLY A 306 -5.56 -41.65 9.89
N GLN A 307 -4.27 -41.46 9.60
CA GLN A 307 -3.19 -42.32 10.10
C GLN A 307 -1.87 -41.53 10.11
N PRO A 308 -1.05 -41.64 11.17
CA PRO A 308 0.35 -41.24 11.10
C PRO A 308 1.06 -42.15 10.10
N VAL A 309 1.81 -41.56 9.17
CA VAL A 309 2.70 -42.32 8.28
C VAL A 309 3.83 -42.90 9.16
N PRO A 310 4.18 -44.20 9.03
CA PRO A 310 5.26 -44.82 9.79
C PRO A 310 6.62 -44.15 9.55
#